data_AF-A0A4Q3SLQ5-F1
#
_entry.id   AF-A0A4Q3SLQ5-F1
#
_cell.length_a   1.000
_cell.length_b   1.000
_cell.length_c   1.000
_cell.angle_alpha   90.00
_cell.angle_beta   90.00
_cell.angle_gamma   90.00
#
_symmetry.space_group_name_H-M   'P 1'
#
loop_
_entity.id
_entity.type
_entity.pdbx_description
1 polymer ?
#
loop_
_entity_poly.entity_id
_entity_poly.type
_entity_poly.pdbx_seq_one_letter_code
_entity_poly.pdbx_strand_id
1 'polypeptide(L)'
;QLAWALEPGDCVAFHMLSLHASAGVGPAHRRRVFSARYLGDDARHAPRPWRTSPPFAGLAERLADGATLDDPLFPRVWPAA
;
A
#
# COMPACT_ATOMS: atom_id res chain seq x y z
N GLN A 1 16.04 14.79 8.76
CA GLN A 1 15.15 13.95 7.94
C GLN A 1 15.99 13.20 6.93
N LEU A 2 15.71 11.91 6.68
CA LEU A 2 16.38 11.13 5.64
C LEU A 2 15.68 11.36 4.30
N ALA A 3 16.46 11.49 3.23
CA ALA A 3 15.97 11.61 1.87
C ALA A 3 17.00 11.03 0.90
N TRP A 4 16.52 10.49 -0.21
CA TRP A 4 17.34 9.86 -1.24
C TRP A 4 17.03 10.50 -2.59
N ALA A 5 18.07 10.79 -3.37
CA ALA A 5 17.92 11.02 -4.79
C ALA A 5 17.64 9.67 -5.45
N LEU A 6 16.62 9.60 -6.31
CA LEU A 6 16.21 8.38 -7.00
C LEU A 6 16.23 8.62 -8.51
N GLU A 7 16.71 7.63 -9.25
CA GLU A 7 16.65 7.57 -10.71
C GLU A 7 15.48 6.67 -11.17
N PRO A 8 15.02 6.77 -12.44
CA PRO A 8 14.00 5.88 -12.96
C PRO A 8 14.42 4.40 -12.84
N GLY A 9 13.67 3.63 -12.06
CA GLY A 9 13.94 2.22 -11.78
C GLY A 9 14.28 1.96 -10.31
N ASP A 10 14.74 2.99 -9.58
CA ASP A 10 14.99 2.87 -8.15
C ASP A 10 13.69 2.74 -7.35
N CYS A 11 13.77 2.03 -6.22
CA CYS A 11 12.67 1.89 -5.30
C CYS A 11 13.10 2.14 -3.85
N VAL A 12 12.16 2.62 -3.04
CA VAL A 12 12.31 2.74 -1.59
C VAL A 12 11.19 1.92 -0.96
N ALA A 13 11.56 0.94 -0.15
CA ALA A 13 10.63 0.16 0.66
C ALA A 13 10.74 0.62 2.12
N PHE A 14 9.60 0.81 2.77
CA PHE A 14 9.53 1.21 4.17
C PHE A 14 8.32 0.57 4.84
N HIS A 15 8.35 0.48 6.17
CA HIS A 15 7.28 -0.14 6.95
C HIS A 15 6.03 0.73 6.97
N MET A 16 4.82 0.14 7.01
CA MET A 16 3.55 0.89 6.98
C MET A 16 3.39 1.91 8.12
N LEU A 17 4.10 1.70 9.24
CA LEU A 17 4.09 2.61 10.39
C LEU A 17 5.16 3.71 10.32
N SER A 18 6.02 3.71 9.29
CA SER A 18 7.04 4.76 9.13
C SER A 18 6.39 6.08 8.73
N LEU A 19 6.58 7.11 9.56
CA LEU A 19 6.23 8.48 9.19
C LEU A 19 7.09 8.91 7.99
N HIS A 20 6.44 9.37 6.92
CA HIS A 20 7.10 9.80 5.71
C HIS A 20 6.35 10.96 5.07
N ALA A 21 7.07 11.73 4.26
CA ALA A 21 6.54 12.84 3.49
C ALA A 21 7.30 12.93 2.17
N SER A 22 6.77 13.72 1.23
CA SER A 22 7.45 14.01 -0.02
C SER A 22 7.61 15.52 -0.18
N ALA A 23 8.73 15.95 -0.75
CA ALA A 23 8.87 17.33 -1.20
C ALA A 23 7.90 17.61 -2.37
N GLY A 24 7.50 18.88 -2.50
CA GLY A 24 6.72 19.37 -3.63
C GLY A 24 7.47 19.26 -4.96
N VAL A 25 6.75 19.41 -6.07
CA VAL A 25 7.32 19.45 -7.43
C VAL A 25 7.17 20.88 -7.96
N GLY A 26 8.24 21.44 -8.52
CA GLY A 26 8.21 22.79 -9.10
C GLY A 26 7.30 22.91 -10.33
N PRO A 27 6.87 24.13 -10.72
CA PRO A 27 5.82 24.34 -11.72
C PRO A 27 6.12 23.78 -13.12
N ALA A 28 7.40 23.65 -13.50
CA ALA A 28 7.82 23.10 -14.79
C ALA A 28 8.13 21.59 -14.76
N HIS A 29 7.99 20.92 -13.61
CA HIS A 29 8.38 19.54 -13.43
C HIS A 29 7.19 18.63 -13.13
N ARG A 30 7.33 17.34 -13.44
CA ARG A 30 6.36 16.31 -13.07
C ARG A 30 7.11 15.15 -12.42
N ARG A 31 6.59 14.66 -11.30
CA ARG A 31 7.06 13.43 -10.66
C ARG A 31 6.01 12.34 -10.87
N ARG A 32 6.38 11.26 -11.55
CA ARG A 32 5.54 10.07 -11.75
C ARG A 32 6.10 8.95 -10.90
N VAL A 33 5.26 8.35 -10.08
CA VAL A 33 5.64 7.28 -9.14
C VAL A 33 4.55 6.22 -9.15
N PHE A 34 4.94 4.97 -9.07
CA PHE A 34 4.06 3.86 -8.75
C PHE A 34 4.30 3.46 -7.29
N SER A 35 3.25 3.30 -6.51
CA SER A 35 3.33 2.79 -5.15
C SER A 35 2.51 1.52 -5.01
N ALA A 36 3.11 0.52 -4.38
CA ALA A 36 2.46 -0.73 -4.01
C ALA A 36 2.54 -0.90 -2.49
N ARG A 37 1.57 -1.61 -1.94
CA ARG A 37 1.58 -2.07 -0.55
C ARG A 37 1.55 -3.59 -0.56
N TYR A 38 2.50 -4.17 0.16
CA TYR A 38 2.58 -5.60 0.39
C TYR A 38 2.13 -5.89 1.81
N LEU A 39 1.42 -6.99 1.98
CA LEU A 39 0.91 -7.46 3.26
C LEU A 39 1.67 -8.73 3.65
N GLY A 40 1.94 -8.88 4.94
CA GLY A 40 2.46 -10.14 5.47
C GLY A 40 1.37 -11.21 5.55
N ASP A 41 1.78 -12.47 5.67
CA ASP A 41 0.88 -13.63 5.79
C ASP A 41 0.03 -13.60 7.07
N ASP A 42 0.45 -12.80 8.06
CA ASP A 42 -0.24 -12.53 9.32
C ASP A 42 -1.25 -11.36 9.23
N ALA A 43 -1.34 -10.67 8.09
CA ALA A 43 -2.31 -9.60 7.90
C ALA A 43 -3.74 -10.13 8.02
N ARG A 44 -4.58 -9.33 8.69
CA ARG A 44 -6.00 -9.62 8.90
C ARG A 44 -6.86 -8.48 8.40
N HIS A 45 -8.04 -8.83 7.90
CA HIS A 45 -9.06 -7.87 7.54
C HIS A 45 -9.51 -7.11 8.78
N ALA A 46 -9.49 -5.78 8.71
CA ALA A 46 -9.84 -4.90 9.81
C ALA A 46 -10.78 -3.80 9.31
N PRO A 47 -12.09 -4.06 9.24
CA PRO A 47 -13.10 -3.06 8.88
C PRO A 47 -12.97 -1.82 9.76
N ARG A 48 -13.06 -0.64 9.14
CA ARG A 48 -13.06 0.64 9.85
C ARG A 48 -14.40 1.34 9.64
N PRO A 49 -14.93 2.03 10.66
CA PRO A 49 -16.15 2.82 10.51
C PRO A 49 -15.93 4.10 9.69
N TRP A 50 -14.68 4.40 9.30
CA TRP A 50 -14.31 5.50 8.42
C TRP A 50 -13.76 5.00 7.07
N ARG A 51 -13.81 5.87 6.06
CA ARG A 51 -13.29 5.58 4.72
C ARG A 51 -11.77 5.35 4.75
N THR A 52 -11.33 4.26 4.14
CA THR A 52 -9.92 3.90 3.94
C THR A 52 -9.46 4.22 2.52
N SER A 53 -8.13 4.22 2.30
CA SER A 53 -7.50 4.43 0.99
C SER A 53 -6.56 3.28 0.64
N PRO A 54 -6.76 2.56 -0.48
CA PRO A 54 -7.94 2.67 -1.33
C PRO A 54 -9.18 2.15 -0.59
N PRO A 55 -10.38 2.60 -0.99
CA PRO A 55 -11.61 1.94 -0.57
C PRO A 55 -11.74 0.59 -1.31
N PHE A 56 -12.07 -0.48 -0.57
CA PHE A 56 -12.40 -1.78 -1.14
C PHE A 56 -13.91 -2.03 -1.00
N ALA A 57 -14.69 -1.54 -1.97
CA ALA A 57 -16.15 -1.66 -1.93
C ALA A 57 -16.60 -3.13 -1.95
N GLY A 58 -17.55 -3.49 -1.10
CA GLY A 58 -18.09 -4.85 -1.02
C GLY A 58 -17.19 -5.86 -0.30
N LEU A 59 -16.02 -5.46 0.21
CA LEU A 59 -15.07 -6.39 0.83
C LEU A 59 -15.55 -6.85 2.21
N ALA A 60 -16.14 -5.96 3.01
CA ALA A 60 -16.57 -6.31 4.37
C ALA A 60 -17.75 -7.28 4.41
N GLU A 61 -18.49 -7.36 3.30
CA GLU A 61 -19.57 -8.31 3.07
C GLU A 61 -19.05 -9.69 2.67
N ARG A 62 -17.79 -9.79 2.17
CA ARG A 62 -17.16 -11.05 1.73
C ARG A 62 -16.10 -11.57 2.69
N LEU A 63 -15.43 -10.69 3.42
CA LEU A 63 -14.45 -11.01 4.45
C LEU A 63 -14.91 -10.46 5.80
N ALA A 64 -15.05 -11.35 6.78
CA ALA A 64 -15.36 -10.97 8.15
C ALA A 64 -14.21 -10.17 8.80
N ASP A 65 -14.51 -9.46 9.89
CA ASP A 65 -13.48 -8.85 10.74
C ASP A 65 -12.55 -9.93 11.32
N GLY A 66 -11.24 -9.67 11.30
CA GLY A 66 -10.22 -10.60 11.78
C GLY A 66 -9.91 -11.76 10.82
N ALA A 67 -10.58 -11.88 9.68
CA ALA A 67 -10.30 -12.92 8.69
C ALA A 67 -8.91 -12.73 8.04
N THR A 68 -8.32 -13.82 7.54
CA THR A 68 -7.19 -13.75 6.60
C THR A 68 -7.60 -12.98 5.34
N LEU A 69 -6.68 -12.24 4.74
CA LEU A 69 -6.93 -11.52 3.48
C LEU A 69 -6.81 -12.46 2.26
N ASP A 70 -7.70 -13.45 2.22
CA ASP A 70 -7.84 -14.40 1.12
C ASP A 70 -9.06 -14.02 0.26
N ASP A 71 -8.84 -13.12 -0.71
CA ASP A 71 -9.84 -12.64 -1.67
C ASP A 71 -9.11 -12.26 -2.96
N PRO A 72 -9.73 -12.35 -4.16
CA PRO A 72 -9.10 -11.99 -5.43
C PRO A 72 -8.50 -10.58 -5.49
N LEU A 73 -8.93 -9.65 -4.62
CA LEU A 73 -8.35 -8.32 -4.48
C LEU A 73 -6.97 -8.31 -3.81
N PHE A 74 -6.56 -9.40 -3.15
CA PHE A 74 -5.29 -9.57 -2.45
C PHE A 74 -4.53 -10.79 -3.00
N PRO A 75 -4.05 -10.73 -4.26
CA PRO A 75 -3.34 -11.84 -4.86
C PRO A 75 -2.04 -12.14 -4.10
N ARG A 76 -1.73 -13.43 -3.95
CA ARG A 76 -0.45 -13.88 -3.36
C ARG A 76 0.70 -13.52 -4.31
N VAL A 77 1.69 -12.81 -3.78
CA VAL A 77 2.87 -12.38 -4.55
C VAL A 77 4.08 -13.29 -4.35
N TRP A 78 4.11 -14.06 -3.25
CA TRP A 78 5.19 -14.97 -2.89
C TRP A 78 4.65 -16.20 -2.13
N PRO A 79 5.16 -17.43 -2.36
CA PRO A 79 6.03 -17.81 -3.47
C PRO A 79 5.35 -17.46 -4.80
N ALA A 80 6.16 -17.11 -5.81
CA ALA A 80 5.63 -16.89 -7.15
C ALA A 80 4.84 -18.14 -7.57
N ALA A 81 3.65 -17.92 -8.12
CA ALA A 81 2.78 -18.99 -8.59
C ALA A 81 3.41 -19.79 -9.73
#